data_AF-A0A5J4RL35-F1
#
_entry.id   AF-A0A5J4RL35-F1
#
_cell.length_a   1.000
_cell.length_b   1.000
_cell.length_c   1.000
_cell.angle_alpha   90.00
_cell.angle_beta   90.00
_cell.angle_gamma   90.00
#
_symmetry.space_group_name_H-M   'P 1'
#
loop_
_entity.id
_entity.type
_entity.pdbx_description
1 polymer ?
#
loop_
_entity_poly.entity_id
_entity_poly.type
_entity_poly.pdbx_seq_one_letter_code
_entity_poly.pdbx_strand_id
1 'polypeptide(L)'
;MFVPSQKATKTREDLIAVFGKTNNLLRDDGIREGVERFTEFSNILFLKLFDEIEDDREAKGEERRIEKDYCWKYFCNKPDKEILNYINDTILPKLGNKYNHDGDVFPTSLKIKTSKTLKSIVDELSKLTLLDADSDIKGDAFEYFLKDSVTVGNDLGEYYTPRHIVKLMVNLVNPKFGDKVYDPCCGTGGFLIEAFRHIKKSCNITKKNQILEEETIWGGELTETAKIAKMNMILAGDGHTHIK
;
A
#
# COMPACT_ATOMS: atom_id res chain seq x y z
N MET A 1 27.59 1.93 -15.68
CA MET A 1 27.91 3.20 -14.99
C MET A 1 26.66 3.60 -14.23
N PHE A 2 26.64 3.39 -12.92
CA PHE A 2 25.50 3.78 -12.08
C PHE A 2 25.47 5.31 -12.01
N VAL A 3 24.46 5.92 -12.61
CA VAL A 3 24.13 7.32 -12.31
C VAL A 3 23.36 7.28 -10.99
N PRO A 4 23.88 7.87 -9.90
CA PRO A 4 23.11 7.98 -8.68
C PRO A 4 21.91 8.89 -8.98
N SER A 5 20.72 8.31 -9.00
CA SER A 5 19.47 9.07 -9.01
C SER A 5 19.47 9.93 -7.75
N GLN A 6 19.52 11.25 -7.93
CA GLN A 6 19.32 12.21 -6.84
C GLN A 6 17.99 11.87 -6.16
N LYS A 7 18.05 11.38 -4.92
CA LYS A 7 16.90 11.26 -4.02
C LYS A 7 16.42 12.68 -3.69
N ALA A 8 15.63 13.26 -4.58
CA ALA A 8 14.87 14.45 -4.25
C ALA A 8 13.67 14.02 -3.40
N THR A 9 13.60 14.52 -2.16
CA THR A 9 12.40 14.40 -1.33
C THR A 9 11.24 15.05 -2.09
N LYS A 10 10.34 14.22 -2.60
CA LYS A 10 9.21 14.63 -3.43
C LYS A 10 8.19 15.38 -2.58
N THR A 11 7.71 16.52 -3.07
CA THR A 11 6.68 17.30 -2.38
C THR A 11 5.31 16.60 -2.48
N ARG A 12 4.33 17.07 -1.70
CA ARG A 12 2.93 16.67 -1.84
C ARG A 12 2.43 16.84 -3.28
N GLU A 13 2.85 17.92 -3.94
CA GLU A 13 2.48 18.25 -5.32
C GLU A 13 3.06 17.25 -6.32
N ASP A 14 4.30 16.80 -6.12
CA ASP A 14 4.92 15.78 -6.97
C ASP A 14 4.18 14.44 -6.89
N LEU A 15 3.78 14.03 -5.68
CA LEU A 15 3.01 12.81 -5.47
C LEU A 15 1.66 12.89 -6.17
N ILE A 16 0.93 13.99 -5.94
CA ILE A 16 -0.35 14.26 -6.59
C ILE A 16 -0.22 14.24 -8.12
N ALA A 17 0.83 14.86 -8.67
CA ALA A 17 1.06 14.88 -10.11
C ALA A 17 1.32 13.49 -10.69
N VAL A 18 2.16 12.67 -10.04
CA VAL A 18 2.40 11.28 -10.47
C VAL A 18 1.13 10.43 -10.36
N PHE A 19 0.36 10.64 -9.30
CA PHE A 19 -0.88 9.90 -9.02
C PHE A 19 -1.95 10.23 -10.06
N GLY A 20 -2.17 11.52 -10.36
CA GLY A 20 -3.08 11.97 -11.41
C GLY A 20 -2.64 11.52 -12.81
N LYS A 21 -1.32 11.54 -13.11
CA LYS A 21 -0.81 11.00 -14.37
C LYS A 21 -1.09 9.50 -14.49
N THR A 22 -0.90 8.75 -13.41
CA THR A 22 -1.19 7.31 -13.37
C THR A 22 -2.68 7.02 -13.54
N ASN A 23 -3.56 7.80 -12.88
CA ASN A 23 -5.01 7.70 -13.05
C ASN A 23 -5.44 7.88 -14.51
N ASN A 24 -4.87 8.88 -15.20
CA ASN A 24 -5.12 9.12 -16.62
C ASN A 24 -4.65 7.95 -17.50
N LEU A 25 -3.45 7.41 -17.25
CA LEU A 25 -2.93 6.24 -17.98
C LEU A 25 -3.86 5.02 -17.84
N LEU A 26 -4.36 4.74 -16.63
CA LEU A 26 -5.32 3.65 -16.39
C LEU A 26 -6.64 3.88 -17.13
N ARG A 27 -7.12 5.13 -17.16
CA ARG A 27 -8.34 5.50 -17.90
C ARG A 27 -8.18 5.29 -19.40
N ASP A 28 -7.03 5.70 -19.95
CA ASP A 28 -6.72 5.60 -21.38
C ASP A 28 -6.51 4.14 -21.82
N ASP A 29 -6.03 3.27 -20.93
CA ASP A 29 -5.93 1.83 -21.14
C ASP A 29 -7.30 1.12 -21.11
N GLY A 30 -8.35 1.82 -20.67
CA GLY A 30 -9.74 1.40 -20.74
C GLY A 30 -10.36 0.98 -19.41
N ILE A 31 -9.68 1.22 -18.28
CA ILE A 31 -10.25 1.04 -16.94
C ILE A 31 -11.05 2.31 -16.60
N ARG A 32 -12.33 2.32 -16.98
CA ARG A 32 -13.16 3.54 -16.94
C ARG A 32 -13.89 3.75 -15.61
N GLU A 33 -14.09 2.71 -14.83
CA GLU A 33 -14.68 2.81 -13.51
C GLU A 33 -13.66 3.35 -12.50
N GLY A 34 -14.08 4.35 -11.71
CA GLY A 34 -13.19 5.03 -10.76
C GLY A 34 -12.64 4.12 -9.68
N VAL A 35 -13.52 3.32 -9.09
CA VAL A 35 -13.17 2.34 -8.05
C VAL A 35 -12.19 1.31 -8.62
N GLU A 36 -12.42 0.81 -9.84
CA GLU A 36 -11.50 -0.13 -10.47
C GLU A 36 -10.11 0.47 -10.74
N ARG A 37 -10.04 1.72 -11.23
CA ARG A 37 -8.75 2.41 -11.40
C ARG A 37 -8.02 2.55 -10.07
N PHE A 38 -8.75 2.87 -9.01
CA PHE A 38 -8.16 2.99 -7.69
C PHE A 38 -7.62 1.67 -7.15
N THR A 39 -8.37 0.58 -7.32
CA THR A 39 -7.91 -0.76 -6.95
C THR A 39 -6.65 -1.14 -7.74
N GLU A 40 -6.63 -0.93 -9.06
CA GLU A 40 -5.48 -1.26 -9.89
C GLU A 40 -4.25 -0.40 -9.58
N PHE A 41 -4.45 0.90 -9.37
CA PHE A 41 -3.38 1.79 -8.91
C PHE A 41 -2.81 1.32 -7.57
N SER A 42 -3.67 0.98 -6.62
CA SER A 42 -3.26 0.53 -5.29
C SER A 42 -2.47 -0.78 -5.37
N ASN A 43 -2.87 -1.73 -6.22
CA ASN A 43 -2.13 -2.97 -6.44
C ASN A 43 -0.69 -2.70 -6.90
N ILE A 44 -0.48 -1.78 -7.86
CA ILE A 44 0.84 -1.46 -8.41
C ILE A 44 1.68 -0.66 -7.39
N LEU A 45 1.06 0.32 -6.75
CA LEU A 45 1.71 1.14 -5.73
C LEU A 45 2.17 0.29 -4.54
N PHE A 46 1.40 -0.73 -4.18
CA PHE A 46 1.77 -1.69 -3.16
C PHE A 46 3.06 -2.43 -3.53
N LEU A 47 3.21 -2.92 -4.76
CA LEU A 47 4.44 -3.60 -5.19
C LEU A 47 5.67 -2.70 -5.03
N LYS A 48 5.53 -1.40 -5.29
CA LYS A 48 6.58 -0.40 -5.09
C LYS A 48 6.91 -0.19 -3.61
N LEU A 49 5.89 -0.02 -2.77
CA LEU A 49 6.06 0.16 -1.33
C LEU A 49 6.68 -1.08 -0.68
N PHE A 50 6.28 -2.26 -1.14
CA PHE A 50 6.80 -3.53 -0.65
C PHE A 50 8.32 -3.63 -0.87
N ASP A 51 8.80 -3.32 -2.08
CA ASP A 51 10.24 -3.25 -2.40
C ASP A 51 11.00 -2.29 -1.47
N GLU A 52 10.48 -1.09 -1.24
CA GLU A 52 11.15 -0.11 -0.38
C GLU A 52 11.21 -0.57 1.09
N ILE A 53 10.17 -1.26 1.58
CA ILE A 53 10.19 -1.85 2.91
C ILE A 53 11.22 -2.98 2.99
N GLU A 54 11.31 -3.83 1.96
CA GLU A 54 12.32 -4.89 1.93
C GLU A 54 13.76 -4.35 1.90
N ASP A 55 13.98 -3.23 1.21
CA ASP A 55 15.27 -2.53 1.23
C ASP A 55 15.60 -1.94 2.59
N ASP A 56 14.63 -1.32 3.28
CA ASP A 56 14.79 -0.77 4.62
C ASP A 56 15.05 -1.89 5.66
N ARG A 57 14.38 -3.04 5.53
CA ARG A 57 14.65 -4.24 6.33
C ARG A 57 16.08 -4.72 6.15
N GLU A 58 16.53 -4.89 4.90
CA GLU A 58 17.90 -5.32 4.59
C GLU A 58 18.93 -4.30 5.13
N ALA A 59 18.66 -3.00 5.01
CA ALA A 59 19.52 -1.93 5.54
C ALA A 59 19.62 -1.95 7.08
N LYS A 60 18.59 -2.43 7.77
CA LYS A 60 18.56 -2.64 9.23
C LYS A 60 19.17 -3.98 9.67
N GLY A 61 19.66 -4.79 8.72
CA GLY A 61 20.23 -6.11 8.99
C GLY A 61 19.20 -7.21 9.22
N GLU A 62 17.92 -6.98 8.89
CA GLU A 62 16.88 -7.99 8.93
C GLU A 62 16.85 -8.81 7.63
N GLU A 63 16.44 -10.09 7.73
CA GLU A 63 16.22 -10.92 6.54
C GLU A 63 15.02 -10.41 5.73
N ARG A 64 15.16 -10.49 4.40
CA ARG A 64 14.09 -10.21 3.46
C ARG A 64 12.96 -11.22 3.61
N ARG A 65 11.74 -10.73 3.49
CA ARG A 65 10.51 -11.54 3.41
C ARG A 65 10.36 -12.17 2.03
N ILE A 66 10.96 -11.61 0.99
CA ILE A 66 10.90 -12.17 -0.37
C ILE A 66 12.24 -12.00 -1.10
N GLU A 67 12.49 -12.86 -2.07
CA GLU A 67 13.69 -12.84 -2.90
C GLU A 67 13.70 -11.62 -3.85
N LYS A 68 14.90 -11.13 -4.21
CA LYS A 68 15.08 -9.85 -4.93
C LYS A 68 14.46 -9.84 -6.33
N ASP A 69 14.32 -10.99 -6.96
CA ASP A 69 13.67 -11.14 -8.26
C ASP A 69 12.16 -10.87 -8.21
N TYR A 70 11.54 -10.96 -7.03
CA TYR A 70 10.14 -10.58 -6.83
C TYR A 70 9.93 -9.09 -6.48
N CYS A 71 11.01 -8.33 -6.33
CA CYS A 71 10.96 -6.93 -5.89
C CYS A 71 10.91 -5.95 -7.07
N TRP A 72 10.35 -4.75 -6.82
CA TRP A 72 10.17 -3.69 -7.81
C TRP A 72 11.44 -3.36 -8.58
N LYS A 73 12.58 -3.18 -7.88
CA LYS A 73 13.86 -2.83 -8.51
C LYS A 73 14.34 -3.86 -9.54
N TYR A 74 13.88 -5.10 -9.44
CA TYR A 74 14.19 -6.12 -10.43
C TYR A 74 13.28 -6.01 -11.64
N PHE A 75 11.96 -6.10 -11.45
CA PHE A 75 11.03 -6.15 -12.57
C PHE A 75 10.82 -4.81 -13.28
N CYS A 76 11.11 -3.67 -12.63
CA CYS A 76 10.95 -2.35 -13.25
C CYS A 76 11.86 -2.17 -14.48
N ASN A 77 12.96 -2.92 -14.57
CA ASN A 77 13.90 -2.88 -15.69
C ASN A 77 13.55 -3.85 -16.83
N LYS A 78 12.47 -4.62 -16.71
CA LYS A 78 12.05 -5.56 -17.77
C LYS A 78 11.54 -4.81 -19.00
N PRO A 79 11.74 -5.37 -20.20
CA PRO A 79 11.16 -4.82 -21.42
C PRO A 79 9.64 -4.73 -21.33
N ASP A 80 9.06 -3.72 -21.99
CA ASP A 80 7.62 -3.48 -22.00
C ASP A 80 6.82 -4.75 -22.31
N LYS A 81 7.25 -5.53 -23.30
CA LYS A 81 6.54 -6.75 -23.74
C LYS A 81 6.49 -7.86 -22.68
N GLU A 82 7.37 -7.81 -21.67
CA GLU A 82 7.54 -8.86 -20.66
C GLU A 82 7.03 -8.46 -19.28
N ILE A 83 7.01 -7.17 -18.94
CA ILE A 83 6.74 -6.71 -17.57
C ILE A 83 5.35 -7.14 -17.06
N LEU A 84 4.32 -7.10 -17.91
CA LEU A 84 2.95 -7.50 -17.55
C LEU A 84 2.88 -8.99 -17.23
N ASN A 85 3.42 -9.83 -18.11
CA ASN A 85 3.46 -11.28 -17.89
C ASN A 85 4.31 -11.62 -16.68
N TYR A 86 5.43 -10.93 -16.46
CA TYR A 86 6.24 -11.18 -15.28
C TYR A 86 5.49 -10.86 -13.98
N ILE A 87 4.76 -9.75 -13.95
CA ILE A 87 3.94 -9.41 -12.79
C ILE A 87 2.82 -10.45 -12.58
N ASN A 88 2.07 -10.78 -13.64
CA ASN A 88 0.92 -11.69 -13.54
C ASN A 88 1.32 -13.15 -13.28
N ASP A 89 2.39 -13.64 -13.89
CA ASP A 89 2.75 -15.07 -13.89
C ASP A 89 3.82 -15.40 -12.84
N THR A 90 4.53 -14.40 -12.30
CA THR A 90 5.63 -14.61 -11.34
C THR A 90 5.41 -13.86 -10.03
N ILE A 91 5.17 -12.54 -10.08
CA ILE A 91 5.08 -11.71 -8.87
C ILE A 91 3.79 -11.98 -8.09
N LEU A 92 2.63 -11.83 -8.74
CA LEU A 92 1.34 -11.98 -8.11
C LEU A 92 1.11 -13.40 -7.54
N PRO A 93 1.48 -14.50 -8.22
CA PRO A 93 1.34 -15.84 -7.64
C PRO A 93 2.19 -16.05 -6.39
N LYS A 94 3.44 -15.55 -6.37
CA LYS A 94 4.31 -15.66 -5.19
C LYS A 94 3.76 -14.87 -4.01
N LEU A 95 3.32 -13.63 -4.24
CA LEU A 95 2.72 -12.79 -3.19
C LEU A 95 1.38 -13.34 -2.72
N GLY A 96 0.53 -13.79 -3.65
CA GLY A 96 -0.76 -14.42 -3.35
C GLY A 96 -0.59 -15.68 -2.49
N ASN A 97 0.33 -16.58 -2.84
CA ASN A 97 0.61 -17.77 -2.02
C ASN A 97 1.06 -17.43 -0.60
N LYS A 98 1.76 -16.29 -0.43
CA LYS A 98 2.25 -15.86 0.87
C LYS A 98 1.18 -15.12 1.69
N TYR A 99 0.36 -14.30 1.05
CA TYR A 99 -0.48 -13.31 1.73
C TYR A 99 -1.98 -13.48 1.50
N ASN A 100 -2.46 -14.35 0.61
CA ASN A 100 -3.90 -14.55 0.41
C ASN A 100 -4.50 -15.68 1.26
N HIS A 101 -3.78 -16.19 2.27
CA HIS A 101 -4.27 -17.29 3.11
C HIS A 101 -5.52 -16.90 3.93
N ASP A 102 -5.68 -15.61 4.29
CA ASP A 102 -6.82 -15.07 5.03
C ASP A 102 -7.55 -13.93 4.27
N GLY A 103 -7.56 -13.98 2.93
CA GLY A 103 -8.39 -13.12 2.09
C GLY A 103 -7.74 -12.68 0.77
N ASP A 104 -8.47 -11.93 -0.04
CA ASP A 104 -8.04 -11.50 -1.38
C ASP A 104 -7.18 -10.22 -1.33
N VAL A 105 -5.97 -10.32 -0.77
CA VAL A 105 -5.02 -9.20 -0.71
C VAL A 105 -4.45 -8.88 -2.09
N PHE A 106 -3.92 -9.88 -2.80
CA PHE A 106 -3.37 -9.73 -4.13
C PHE A 106 -4.33 -10.26 -5.19
N PRO A 107 -4.55 -9.54 -6.29
CA PRO A 107 -5.30 -10.08 -7.41
C PRO A 107 -4.53 -11.23 -8.06
N THR A 108 -5.24 -12.12 -8.76
CA THR A 108 -4.64 -13.17 -9.59
C THR A 108 -3.92 -12.61 -10.81
N SER A 109 -4.42 -11.49 -11.36
CA SER A 109 -3.80 -10.76 -12.46
C SER A 109 -4.19 -9.28 -12.42
N LEU A 110 -3.33 -8.39 -12.91
CA LEU A 110 -3.70 -6.99 -13.15
C LEU A 110 -4.76 -6.88 -14.27
N LYS A 111 -5.63 -5.87 -14.16
CA LYS A 111 -6.66 -5.55 -15.18
C LYS A 111 -6.10 -4.69 -16.33
N ILE A 112 -4.86 -4.21 -16.22
CA ILE A 112 -4.19 -3.44 -17.27
C ILE A 112 -4.04 -4.31 -18.53
N LYS A 113 -4.48 -3.78 -19.67
CA LYS A 113 -4.53 -4.47 -20.96
C LYS A 113 -3.23 -4.35 -21.73
N THR A 114 -2.55 -3.19 -21.64
CA THR A 114 -1.34 -2.96 -22.44
C THR A 114 -0.10 -2.84 -21.55
N SER A 115 0.94 -3.61 -21.90
CA SER A 115 2.19 -3.58 -21.15
C SER A 115 2.93 -2.24 -21.28
N LYS A 116 2.65 -1.47 -22.33
CA LYS A 116 3.16 -0.09 -22.49
C LYS A 116 2.58 0.86 -21.45
N THR A 117 1.27 0.79 -21.18
CA THR A 117 0.64 1.54 -20.08
C THR A 117 1.28 1.14 -18.77
N LEU A 118 1.37 -0.15 -18.47
CA LEU A 118 1.98 -0.63 -17.23
C LEU A 118 3.42 -0.14 -17.07
N LYS A 119 4.23 -0.23 -18.11
CA LYS A 119 5.60 0.28 -18.09
C LYS A 119 5.66 1.78 -17.79
N SER A 120 4.79 2.56 -18.43
CA SER A 120 4.71 4.00 -18.19
C SER A 120 4.34 4.31 -16.73
N ILE A 121 3.40 3.56 -16.15
CA ILE A 121 3.02 3.69 -14.74
C ILE A 121 4.19 3.32 -13.83
N VAL A 122 4.86 2.20 -14.09
CA VAL A 122 6.04 1.74 -13.36
C VAL A 122 7.16 2.78 -13.42
N ASP A 123 7.40 3.39 -14.57
CA ASP A 123 8.45 4.41 -14.73
C ASP A 123 8.10 5.71 -13.96
N GLU A 124 6.83 6.11 -13.93
CA GLU A 124 6.42 7.27 -13.13
C GLU A 124 6.55 7.02 -11.62
N LEU A 125 6.09 5.85 -11.15
CA LEU A 125 6.19 5.46 -9.74
C LEU A 125 7.64 5.22 -9.29
N SER A 126 8.50 4.74 -10.20
CA SER A 126 9.93 4.52 -9.90
C SER A 126 10.70 5.81 -9.60
N LYS A 127 10.16 6.97 -10.00
CA LYS A 127 10.77 8.28 -9.67
C LYS A 127 10.51 8.67 -8.21
N LEU A 128 9.61 7.99 -7.51
CA LEU A 128 9.23 8.29 -6.14
C LEU A 128 10.05 7.45 -5.16
N THR A 129 10.40 8.07 -4.04
CA THR A 129 10.79 7.35 -2.82
C THR A 129 9.64 7.52 -1.84
N LEU A 130 8.85 6.46 -1.65
CA LEU A 130 7.62 6.55 -0.88
C LEU A 130 7.92 6.38 0.60
N LEU A 131 8.67 5.36 1.03
CA LEU A 131 8.86 5.02 2.44
C LEU A 131 9.31 6.21 3.31
N ASP A 132 10.22 7.04 2.79
CA ASP A 132 10.74 8.23 3.47
C ASP A 132 9.78 9.44 3.47
N ALA A 133 8.74 9.44 2.63
CA ALA A 133 7.76 10.52 2.61
C ALA A 133 6.88 10.50 3.87
N ASP A 134 6.54 11.69 4.37
CA ASP A 134 5.69 11.84 5.55
C ASP A 134 4.39 11.05 5.36
N SER A 135 4.00 10.33 6.42
CA SER A 135 2.70 9.66 6.52
C SER A 135 1.52 10.54 6.13
N ASP A 136 1.56 11.83 6.48
CA ASP A 136 0.50 12.79 6.17
C ASP A 136 0.52 13.14 4.68
N ILE A 137 1.71 13.32 4.10
CA ILE A 137 1.88 13.57 2.65
C ILE A 137 1.39 12.38 1.82
N LYS A 138 1.69 11.14 2.24
CA LYS A 138 1.17 9.93 1.59
C LYS A 138 -0.35 9.85 1.71
N GLY A 139 -0.87 10.07 2.92
CA GLY A 139 -2.31 10.04 3.19
C GLY A 139 -3.06 11.01 2.29
N ASP A 140 -2.57 12.24 2.19
CA ASP A 140 -3.13 13.29 1.33
C ASP A 140 -3.07 12.92 -0.16
N ALA A 141 -1.97 12.32 -0.62
CA ALA A 141 -1.82 11.90 -2.01
C ALA A 141 -2.80 10.75 -2.35
N PHE A 142 -2.94 9.78 -1.46
CA PHE A 142 -3.94 8.70 -1.59
C PHE A 142 -5.37 9.26 -1.58
N GLU A 143 -5.67 10.22 -0.69
CA GLU A 143 -6.97 10.88 -0.63
C GLU A 143 -7.27 11.66 -1.91
N TYR A 144 -6.27 12.38 -2.43
CA TYR A 144 -6.41 13.08 -3.70
C TYR A 144 -6.69 12.11 -4.84
N PHE A 145 -5.94 11.01 -4.93
CA PHE A 145 -6.18 9.99 -5.95
C PHE A 145 -7.59 9.41 -5.81
N LEU A 146 -8.05 9.08 -4.59
CA LEU A 146 -9.40 8.61 -4.33
C LEU A 146 -10.45 9.59 -4.85
N LYS A 147 -10.30 10.88 -4.53
CA LYS A 147 -11.21 11.94 -5.00
C LYS A 147 -11.20 12.10 -6.52
N ASP A 148 -10.02 12.07 -7.15
CA ASP A 148 -9.84 12.23 -8.60
C ASP A 148 -10.27 10.98 -9.40
N SER A 149 -10.14 9.79 -8.82
CA SER A 149 -10.51 8.55 -9.48
C SER A 149 -12.01 8.30 -9.47
N VAL A 150 -12.70 8.66 -8.38
CA VAL A 150 -14.12 8.33 -8.15
C VAL A 150 -15.07 9.55 -8.32
N THR A 151 -14.61 10.64 -8.96
CA THR A 151 -15.37 11.91 -9.16
C THR A 151 -16.55 11.85 -10.14
N VAL A 152 -17.31 10.74 -10.16
CA VAL A 152 -18.61 10.67 -10.83
C VAL A 152 -19.68 10.29 -9.81
N GLY A 153 -20.15 11.29 -9.06
CA GLY A 153 -21.51 11.31 -8.51
C GLY A 153 -21.77 10.67 -7.13
N ASN A 154 -20.79 10.07 -6.46
CA ASN A 154 -21.02 9.47 -5.14
C ASN A 154 -20.27 10.24 -4.03
N ASP A 155 -20.99 10.56 -2.96
CA ASP A 155 -20.50 11.17 -1.71
C ASP A 155 -19.40 10.30 -1.08
N LEU A 156 -18.13 10.63 -1.31
CA LEU A 156 -16.97 9.92 -0.73
C LEU A 156 -16.49 10.50 0.60
N GLY A 157 -17.19 11.51 1.14
CA GLY A 157 -16.95 12.00 2.49
C GLY A 157 -17.17 10.94 3.58
N GLU A 158 -17.74 9.78 3.22
CA GLU A 158 -18.16 8.73 4.15
C GLU A 158 -17.03 7.76 4.58
N TYR A 159 -15.90 7.70 3.87
CA TYR A 159 -14.90 6.62 4.05
C TYR A 159 -13.52 7.06 4.58
N TYR A 160 -13.32 8.35 4.86
CA TYR A 160 -12.00 8.86 5.27
C TYR A 160 -12.06 9.75 6.51
N THR A 161 -11.28 9.35 7.52
CA THR A 161 -11.01 10.18 8.69
C THR A 161 -9.65 10.89 8.52
N PRO A 162 -9.57 12.23 8.63
CA PRO A 162 -8.31 12.94 8.52
C PRO A 162 -7.23 12.44 9.49
N ARG A 163 -5.97 12.36 9.04
CA ARG A 163 -4.88 11.73 9.82
C ARG A 163 -4.62 12.39 11.17
N HIS A 164 -4.77 13.71 11.26
CA HIS A 164 -4.63 14.41 12.53
C HIS A 164 -5.70 14.01 13.56
N ILE A 165 -6.93 13.71 13.10
CA ILE A 165 -8.01 13.21 13.96
C ILE A 165 -7.70 11.78 14.41
N VAL A 166 -7.28 10.91 13.49
CA VAL A 166 -6.87 9.53 13.83
C VAL A 166 -5.77 9.53 14.88
N LYS A 167 -4.68 10.29 14.67
CA LYS A 167 -3.56 10.42 15.61
C LYS A 167 -4.03 10.92 16.97
N LEU A 168 -4.87 11.97 17.01
CA LEU A 168 -5.41 12.51 18.25
C LEU A 168 -6.19 11.45 19.02
N MET A 169 -7.11 10.76 18.35
CA MET A 169 -7.97 9.74 18.98
C MET A 169 -7.15 8.56 19.51
N VAL A 170 -6.19 8.04 18.73
CA VAL A 170 -5.31 6.96 19.19
C VAL A 170 -4.45 7.40 20.38
N ASN A 171 -3.95 8.63 20.39
CA ASN A 171 -3.19 9.17 21.52
C ASN A 171 -4.04 9.29 22.79
N LEU A 172 -5.32 9.67 22.66
CA LEU A 172 -6.26 9.77 23.78
C LEU A 172 -6.63 8.39 24.33
N VAL A 173 -6.92 7.42 23.45
CA VAL A 173 -7.23 6.04 23.83
C VAL A 173 -6.00 5.35 24.43
N ASN A 174 -4.81 5.65 23.89
CA ASN A 174 -3.51 5.17 24.35
C ASN A 174 -3.41 3.64 24.47
N PRO A 175 -3.72 2.87 23.40
CA PRO A 175 -3.77 1.42 23.45
C PRO A 175 -2.42 0.81 23.84
N LYS A 176 -2.45 -0.31 24.56
CA LYS A 176 -1.28 -0.98 25.15
C LYS A 176 -1.05 -2.36 24.58
N PHE A 177 0.15 -2.89 24.82
CA PHE A 177 0.48 -4.26 24.47
C PHE A 177 -0.45 -5.24 25.19
N GLY A 178 -1.10 -6.13 24.43
CA GLY A 178 -2.08 -7.08 24.93
C GLY A 178 -3.53 -6.59 24.84
N ASP A 179 -3.77 -5.33 24.50
CA ASP A 179 -5.11 -4.86 24.17
C ASP A 179 -5.54 -5.37 22.80
N LYS A 180 -6.85 -5.53 22.62
CA LYS A 180 -7.46 -5.79 21.31
C LYS A 180 -8.12 -4.53 20.79
N VAL A 181 -7.75 -4.11 19.58
CA VAL A 181 -8.31 -2.94 18.90
C VAL A 181 -9.21 -3.42 17.78
N TYR A 182 -10.46 -2.95 17.78
CA TYR A 182 -11.44 -3.28 16.74
C TYR A 182 -12.03 -2.01 16.13
N ASP A 183 -12.00 -1.94 14.79
CA ASP A 183 -12.68 -0.89 14.02
C ASP A 183 -13.72 -1.55 13.07
N PRO A 184 -15.03 -1.41 13.33
CA PRO A 184 -16.08 -2.06 12.54
C PRO A 184 -16.31 -1.43 11.17
N CYS A 185 -15.74 -0.23 10.91
CA CYS A 185 -15.89 0.52 9.66
C CYS A 185 -14.53 1.09 9.25
N CYS A 186 -13.55 0.19 9.10
CA CYS A 186 -12.15 0.59 9.07
C CYS A 186 -11.72 1.29 7.77
N GLY A 187 -12.51 1.23 6.70
CA GLY A 187 -12.20 1.83 5.41
C GLY A 187 -10.83 1.37 4.90
N THR A 188 -9.89 2.30 4.79
CA THR A 188 -8.49 2.01 4.37
C THR A 188 -7.56 1.59 5.53
N GLY A 189 -8.10 1.35 6.72
CA GLY A 189 -7.38 0.88 7.91
C GLY A 189 -6.75 1.98 8.76
N GLY A 190 -7.20 3.23 8.64
CA GLY A 190 -6.50 4.38 9.21
C GLY A 190 -6.26 4.31 10.73
N PHE A 191 -7.29 4.00 11.50
CA PHE A 191 -7.19 3.81 12.95
C PHE A 191 -6.36 2.59 13.33
N LEU A 192 -6.57 1.47 12.63
CA LEU A 192 -5.89 0.21 12.89
C LEU A 192 -4.37 0.34 12.76
N ILE A 193 -3.90 0.98 11.68
CA ILE A 193 -2.48 1.22 11.43
C ILE A 193 -1.87 2.12 12.53
N GLU A 194 -2.57 3.19 12.90
CA GLU A 194 -2.06 4.14 13.89
C GLU A 194 -2.02 3.51 15.29
N ALA A 195 -3.05 2.75 15.66
CA ALA A 195 -3.08 1.98 16.90
C ALA A 195 -1.94 0.96 16.95
N PHE A 196 -1.72 0.18 15.88
CA PHE A 196 -0.62 -0.78 15.79
C PHE A 196 0.74 -0.10 15.98
N ARG A 197 0.98 1.03 15.27
CA ARG A 197 2.22 1.81 15.40
C ARG A 197 2.40 2.36 16.80
N HIS A 198 1.33 2.83 17.45
CA HIS A 198 1.35 3.35 18.81
C HIS A 198 1.78 2.29 19.83
N ILE A 199 1.18 1.10 19.75
CA ILE A 199 1.53 -0.03 20.61
C ILE A 199 2.96 -0.47 20.34
N LYS A 200 3.34 -0.62 19.06
CA LYS A 200 4.70 -1.05 18.64
C LYS A 200 5.79 -0.11 19.16
N LYS A 201 5.58 1.21 19.10
CA LYS A 201 6.52 2.21 19.66
C LYS A 201 6.69 2.09 21.16
N SER A 202 5.67 1.60 21.87
CA SER A 202 5.65 1.48 23.33
C SER A 202 6.23 0.15 23.83
N CYS A 203 6.62 -0.77 22.93
CA CYS A 203 7.13 -2.10 23.28
C CYS A 203 8.64 -2.22 23.10
N ASN A 204 9.35 -2.78 24.09
CA ASN A 204 10.74 -3.20 23.90
C ASN A 204 10.79 -4.46 23.00
N ILE A 205 11.33 -4.27 21.80
CA ILE A 205 11.40 -5.27 20.72
C ILE A 205 12.42 -6.33 21.09
N THR A 206 11.99 -7.50 21.57
CA THR A 206 12.94 -8.62 21.76
C THR A 206 12.35 -10.03 21.63
N LYS A 207 11.03 -10.23 21.67
CA LYS A 207 10.36 -11.54 21.42
C LYS A 207 8.82 -11.49 21.32
N LYS A 208 8.21 -10.32 21.48
CA LYS A 208 6.75 -10.08 21.55
C LYS A 208 6.06 -9.75 20.20
N ASN A 209 6.80 -9.80 19.08
CA ASN A 209 6.30 -9.38 17.78
C ASN A 209 5.18 -10.27 17.25
N GLN A 210 5.26 -11.60 17.40
CA GLN A 210 4.20 -12.51 16.92
C GLN A 210 2.82 -12.24 17.55
N ILE A 211 2.77 -12.01 18.87
CA ILE A 211 1.51 -11.68 19.56
C ILE A 211 0.97 -10.32 19.10
N LEU A 212 1.87 -9.37 18.81
CA LEU A 212 1.49 -8.07 18.27
C LEU A 212 0.84 -8.20 16.89
N GLU A 213 1.43 -9.03 16.04
CA GLU A 213 1.06 -9.25 14.63
C GLU A 213 -0.23 -10.07 14.47
N GLU A 214 -0.50 -11.03 15.36
CA GLU A 214 -1.59 -11.99 15.15
C GLU A 214 -2.80 -11.84 16.09
N GLU A 215 -2.76 -11.05 17.18
CA GLU A 215 -3.88 -10.99 18.14
C GLU A 215 -4.38 -9.58 18.51
N THR A 216 -3.75 -8.53 17.98
CA THR A 216 -3.96 -7.15 18.46
C THR A 216 -5.02 -6.39 17.64
N ILE A 217 -4.99 -6.50 16.32
CA ILE A 217 -5.76 -5.64 15.40
C ILE A 217 -6.90 -6.43 14.74
N TRP A 218 -8.10 -5.86 14.75
CA TRP A 218 -9.30 -6.43 14.14
C TRP A 218 -10.05 -5.35 13.36
N GLY A 219 -10.62 -5.68 12.20
CA GLY A 219 -11.31 -4.73 11.36
C GLY A 219 -12.50 -5.32 10.60
N GLY A 220 -13.51 -4.49 10.36
CA GLY A 220 -14.59 -4.78 9.42
C GLY A 220 -14.69 -3.67 8.37
N GLU A 221 -14.88 -4.05 7.10
CA GLU A 221 -15.18 -3.13 6.01
C GLU A 221 -15.94 -3.86 4.91
N LEU A 222 -17.12 -3.33 4.54
CA LEU A 222 -18.01 -3.99 3.58
C LEU A 222 -17.61 -3.76 2.12
N THR A 223 -16.82 -2.72 1.86
CA THR A 223 -16.47 -2.29 0.51
C THR A 223 -15.09 -2.79 0.07
N GLU A 224 -14.74 -2.57 -1.20
CA GLU A 224 -13.41 -2.85 -1.78
C GLU A 224 -12.24 -2.20 -1.02
N THR A 225 -12.53 -1.21 -0.15
CA THR A 225 -11.51 -0.57 0.69
C THR A 225 -10.92 -1.52 1.74
N ALA A 226 -11.62 -2.61 2.09
CA ALA A 226 -11.11 -3.68 2.95
C ALA A 226 -9.78 -4.26 2.44
N LYS A 227 -9.66 -4.45 1.11
CA LYS A 227 -8.43 -4.93 0.47
C LYS A 227 -7.26 -3.98 0.72
N ILE A 228 -7.53 -2.68 0.70
CA ILE A 228 -6.53 -1.64 0.91
C ILE A 228 -6.14 -1.55 2.38
N ALA A 229 -7.08 -1.73 3.30
CA ALA A 229 -6.77 -1.88 4.72
C ALA A 229 -5.82 -3.06 4.96
N LYS A 230 -6.12 -4.24 4.40
CA LYS A 230 -5.26 -5.44 4.49
C LYS A 230 -3.85 -5.17 3.98
N MET A 231 -3.74 -4.59 2.79
CA MET A 231 -2.46 -4.16 2.23
C MET A 231 -1.72 -3.22 3.20
N ASN A 232 -2.36 -2.16 3.68
CA ASN A 232 -1.71 -1.22 4.58
C ASN A 232 -1.22 -1.87 5.89
N MET A 233 -1.94 -2.85 6.42
CA MET A 233 -1.51 -3.61 7.61
C MET A 233 -0.28 -4.50 7.31
N ILE A 234 -0.21 -5.12 6.13
CA ILE A 234 0.97 -5.90 5.70
C ILE A 234 2.22 -5.01 5.61
N LEU A 235 2.05 -3.78 5.11
CA LEU A 235 3.12 -2.79 5.04
C LEU A 235 3.52 -2.29 6.44
N ALA A 236 2.55 -2.11 7.35
CA ALA A 236 2.84 -1.75 8.75
C ALA A 236 3.59 -2.87 9.49
N GLY A 237 3.48 -4.10 9.01
CA GLY A 237 4.15 -5.28 9.53
C GLY A 237 3.32 -6.04 10.56
N ASP A 238 2.00 -5.81 10.60
CA ASP A 238 1.05 -6.59 11.41
C ASP A 238 0.66 -7.89 10.71
N GLY A 239 0.58 -7.87 9.37
CA GLY A 239 -0.08 -8.94 8.61
C GLY A 239 -1.42 -8.40 8.10
N HIS A 240 -2.50 -9.16 8.24
CA HIS A 240 -3.85 -8.72 7.85
C HIS A 240 -4.99 -9.67 8.30
N THR A 241 -4.70 -10.67 9.12
CA THR A 241 -5.54 -11.87 9.33
C THR A 241 -6.95 -11.61 9.85
N HIS A 242 -7.19 -10.47 10.51
CA HIS A 242 -8.46 -10.17 11.18
C HIS A 242 -9.24 -9.00 10.58
N ILE A 243 -8.93 -8.60 9.35
CA ILE A 243 -9.73 -7.63 8.60
C ILE A 243 -10.71 -8.38 7.71
N LYS A 244 -12.01 -8.16 7.89
CA LYS A 244 -13.07 -8.77 7.07
C LYS A 244 -13.70 -7.76 6.15
#